data_AF-A0A925MW25-F1
#
_entry.id   AF-A0A925MW25-F1
#
_cell.length_a   1.000
_cell.length_b   1.000
_cell.length_c   1.000
_cell.angle_alpha   90.00
_cell.angle_beta   90.00
_cell.angle_gamma   90.00
#
_symmetry.space_group_name_H-M   'P 1'
#
loop_
_entity.id
_entity.type
_entity.pdbx_description
1 polymer ?
#
loop_
_entity_poly.entity_id
_entity_poly.type
_entity_poly.pdbx_seq_one_letter_code
_entity_poly.pdbx_strand_id
1 'polypeptide(L)'
;MLGATGKIPGALSADDLPAAISKLQSELQRSSSIERATDDAEEEGSDKEEREAPISLATRAAPLIDILQRAARNDAPVMWESV
;
A
#
# COMPACT_ATOMS: atom_id res chain seq x y z
N MET A 1 1.02 8.32 -6.60
CA MET A 1 2.03 7.61 -7.43
C MET A 1 3.39 7.73 -6.77
N LEU A 2 4.19 6.66 -6.72
CA LEU A 2 5.62 6.75 -6.37
C LEU A 2 6.27 7.73 -7.37
N GLY A 3 6.94 8.78 -6.87
CA GLY A 3 7.37 9.92 -7.68
C GLY A 3 6.50 11.18 -7.58
N ALA A 4 5.43 11.20 -6.77
CA ALA A 4 4.61 12.40 -6.54
C ALA A 4 5.38 13.59 -5.91
N THR A 5 6.59 13.37 -5.41
CA THR A 5 7.47 14.40 -4.85
C THR A 5 8.34 15.11 -5.90
N GLY A 6 8.26 14.73 -7.17
CA GLY A 6 9.06 15.30 -8.26
C GLY A 6 10.53 14.85 -8.30
N LYS A 7 10.95 13.97 -7.37
CA LYS A 7 12.27 13.33 -7.38
C LYS A 7 12.21 12.07 -8.25
N ILE A 8 12.72 12.18 -9.48
CA ILE A 8 12.85 11.08 -10.45
C ILE A 8 14.31 11.01 -10.93
N PRO A 9 14.97 9.84 -10.91
CA PRO A 9 14.47 8.58 -10.34
C PRO A 9 14.27 8.70 -8.83
N GLY A 10 13.17 8.12 -8.36
CA GLY A 10 12.88 8.06 -6.93
C GLY A 10 13.55 6.83 -6.34
N ALA A 11 14.17 6.98 -5.18
CA ALA A 11 14.85 5.89 -4.51
C ALA A 11 14.54 5.89 -3.01
N LEU A 12 14.53 4.70 -2.44
CA LEU A 12 14.54 4.45 -1.02
C LEU A 12 15.86 3.76 -0.67
N SER A 13 16.63 4.37 0.22
CA SER A 13 17.90 3.79 0.68
C SER A 13 17.64 2.54 1.52
N ALA A 14 18.66 1.68 1.64
CA ALA A 14 18.55 0.49 2.48
C ALA A 14 18.28 0.85 3.95
N ASP A 15 18.90 1.92 4.44
CA ASP A 15 18.71 2.45 5.80
C ASP A 15 17.29 2.94 6.06
N ASP A 16 16.62 3.48 5.04
CA ASP A 16 15.26 4.02 5.16
C ASP A 16 14.17 2.93 5.04
N LEU A 17 14.51 1.73 4.55
CA LEU A 17 13.55 0.65 4.31
C LEU A 17 12.79 0.21 5.57
N PRO A 18 13.44 -0.04 6.73
CA PRO A 18 12.72 -0.47 7.93
C PRO A 18 11.67 0.55 8.38
N ALA A 19 12.01 1.84 8.35
CA ALA A 19 11.10 2.92 8.70
C ALA A 19 9.94 3.04 7.71
N ALA A 20 10.22 2.94 6.40
CA ALA A 20 9.21 2.99 5.36
C ALA A 20 8.23 1.82 5.42
N ILE A 21 8.71 0.59 5.65
CA ILE A 21 7.88 -0.62 5.79
C ILE A 21 6.95 -0.46 7.00
N SER A 22 7.49 -0.07 8.16
CA SER A 22 6.71 0.13 9.38
C SER A 22 5.59 1.17 9.19
N LYS A 23 5.95 2.32 8.61
CA LYS A 23 4.99 3.39 8.30
C LYS A 23 3.89 2.91 7.35
N LEU A 24 4.26 2.22 6.28
CA LEU A 24 3.29 1.69 5.31
C LEU A 24 2.32 0.71 5.98
N GLN A 25 2.83 -0.26 6.75
CA GLN A 25 1.99 -1.24 7.42
C GLN A 25 1.03 -0.61 8.43
N SER A 26 1.48 0.40 9.19
CA SER A 26 0.64 1.14 10.14
C SER A 26 -0.49 1.90 9.45
N GLU A 27 -0.20 2.59 8.34
CA GLU A 27 -1.22 3.32 7.58
C GLU A 27 -2.21 2.38 6.87
N LEU A 28 -1.77 1.21 6.40
CA LEU A 28 -2.66 0.19 5.83
C LEU A 28 -3.64 -0.39 6.86
N GLN A 29 -3.17 -0.62 8.09
CA GLN A 29 -4.04 -1.05 9.20
C GLN A 29 -5.10 0.01 9.52
N ARG A 30 -4.69 1.29 9.50
CA ARG A 30 -5.58 2.43 9.70
C ARG A 30 -6.60 2.55 8.56
N SER A 31 -6.16 2.41 7.31
CA SER A 31 -7.05 2.50 6.14
C SER A 31 -8.03 1.34 6.08
N SER A 32 -7.61 0.11 6.40
CA SER A 32 -8.49 -1.07 6.46
C SER A 32 -9.61 -0.92 7.48
N SER A 33 -9.37 -0.19 8.57
CA SER A 33 -10.43 0.11 9.56
C SER A 33 -11.45 1.11 9.02
N ILE A 34 -11.02 2.02 8.15
CA ILE A 34 -11.90 3.01 7.49
C ILE A 34 -12.70 2.34 6.36
N GLU A 35 -12.06 1.52 5.53
CA GLU A 35 -12.71 0.77 4.44
C GLU A 35 -13.83 -0.14 4.97
N ARG A 36 -13.62 -0.80 6.12
CA ARG A 36 -14.66 -1.61 6.77
C ARG A 36 -15.84 -0.78 7.29
N ALA A 37 -15.59 0.41 7.84
CA ALA A 37 -16.65 1.28 8.33
C ALA A 37 -17.50 1.90 7.19
N THR A 38 -16.93 2.03 5.98
CA THR A 38 -17.66 2.50 4.80
C THR A 38 -18.48 1.38 4.14
N ASP A 39 -17.98 0.14 4.12
CA ASP A 39 -18.73 -1.02 3.61
C ASP A 39 -20.00 -1.28 4.45
N ASP A 40 -19.89 -1.24 5.79
CA ASP A 40 -21.03 -1.42 6.70
C ASP A 40 -22.12 -0.33 6.52
N ALA A 41 -21.74 0.88 6.08
CA ALA A 41 -22.68 1.98 5.85
C ALA A 41 -23.38 1.92 4.48
N GLU A 42 -22.80 1.21 3.51
CA GLU A 42 -23.37 1.02 2.17
C GLU A 42 -24.31 -0.20 2.10
N GLU A 43 -24.27 -1.11 3.08
CA GLU A 43 -25.14 -2.29 3.18
C GLU A 43 -26.62 -1.98 3.51
N GLU A 44 -26.95 -0.81 4.06
CA GLU A 44 -28.35 -0.47 4.43
C GLU A 44 -29.23 -0.01 3.24
N GLY A 45 -28.68 0.17 2.04
CA GLY A 45 -29.30 1.05 1.04
C GLY A 45 -29.55 0.56 -0.39
N SER A 46 -28.98 -0.54 -0.91
CA SER A 46 -29.19 -0.85 -2.34
C SER A 46 -29.16 -2.32 -2.75
N ASP A 47 -29.97 -2.58 -3.77
CA ASP A 47 -30.22 -3.83 -4.49
C ASP A 47 -28.96 -4.67 -4.71
N LYS A 48 -28.98 -5.90 -4.19
CA LYS A 48 -27.93 -6.93 -4.30
C LYS A 48 -27.90 -7.53 -5.71
N GLU A 49 -27.51 -6.75 -6.72
CA GLU A 49 -27.10 -7.31 -8.01
C GLU A 49 -25.56 -7.30 -8.11
N GLU A 50 -24.96 -8.44 -7.77
CA GLU A 50 -23.66 -8.96 -8.27
C GLU A 50 -22.49 -7.98 -8.44
N ARG A 51 -22.35 -6.94 -7.62
CA ARG A 51 -21.12 -6.15 -7.60
C ARG A 51 -20.07 -6.88 -6.77
N GLU A 52 -18.99 -7.31 -7.42
CA GLU A 52 -17.81 -7.83 -6.74
C GLU A 52 -17.30 -6.82 -5.72
N ALA A 53 -17.08 -7.27 -4.48
CA ALA A 53 -16.57 -6.42 -3.42
C ALA A 53 -15.21 -5.83 -3.83
N PRO A 54 -14.97 -4.53 -3.62
CA PRO A 54 -13.73 -3.89 -4.01
C PRO A 54 -12.53 -4.51 -3.26
N ILE A 55 -11.46 -4.84 -4.00
CA ILE A 55 -10.23 -5.36 -3.39
C ILE A 55 -9.61 -4.28 -2.50
N SER A 56 -9.44 -4.57 -1.21
CA SER A 56 -8.86 -3.64 -0.23
C SER A 56 -7.46 -3.15 -0.63
N LEU A 57 -7.12 -1.92 -0.21
CA LEU A 57 -5.78 -1.37 -0.42
C LEU A 57 -4.69 -2.25 0.23
N ALA A 58 -4.98 -2.82 1.40
CA ALA A 58 -4.05 -3.70 2.12
C ALA A 58 -3.70 -4.95 1.31
N THR A 59 -4.69 -5.56 0.65
CA THR A 59 -4.47 -6.71 -0.24
C THR A 59 -3.58 -6.33 -1.43
N ARG A 60 -3.83 -5.17 -2.05
CA ARG A 60 -3.05 -4.69 -3.21
C ARG A 60 -1.61 -4.32 -2.86
N ALA A 61 -1.34 -3.91 -1.62
CA ALA A 61 -0.02 -3.51 -1.16
C ALA A 61 0.92 -4.68 -0.84
N ALA A 62 0.41 -5.91 -0.72
CA ALA A 62 1.19 -7.08 -0.32
C ALA A 62 2.44 -7.34 -1.19
N PRO A 63 2.39 -7.28 -2.54
CA PRO A 63 3.57 -7.50 -3.38
C PRO A 63 4.67 -6.44 -3.15
N LEU A 64 4.28 -5.18 -2.96
CA LEU A 64 5.23 -4.10 -2.69
C LEU A 64 5.93 -4.30 -1.34
N ILE A 65 5.16 -4.65 -0.30
CA ILE A 65 5.73 -4.92 1.03
C ILE A 65 6.74 -6.06 0.97
N ASP A 66 6.45 -7.14 0.25
CA ASP A 66 7.39 -8.26 0.09
C ASP A 66 8.69 -7.82 -0.61
N ILE A 67 8.59 -7.01 -1.67
CA ILE A 67 9.77 -6.43 -2.34
C ILE A 67 10.60 -5.59 -1.35
N LEU A 68 9.97 -4.70 -0.59
CA LEU A 68 10.66 -3.85 0.39
C LEU A 68 11.33 -4.68 1.50
N GLN A 69 10.67 -5.74 1.99
CA GLN A 69 11.24 -6.63 2.99
C GLN A 69 12.42 -7.44 2.45
N ARG A 70 12.35 -7.91 1.20
CA ARG A 70 13.48 -8.59 0.54
C ARG A 70 14.66 -7.64 0.35
N ALA A 71 14.39 -6.41 -0.08
CA ALA A 71 15.41 -5.39 -0.23
C ALA A 71 16.11 -5.07 1.11
N ALA A 72 15.32 -4.93 2.20
CA ALA A 72 15.86 -4.68 3.54
C ALA A 72 16.73 -5.83 4.04
N ARG A 73 16.33 -7.09 3.79
CA ARG A 73 17.12 -8.26 4.17
C ARG A 73 18.45 -8.37 3.41
N ASN A 74 18.51 -7.81 2.21
CA ASN A 74 19.68 -7.85 1.33
C ASN A 74 20.50 -6.56 1.36
N ASP A 75 20.17 -5.62 2.25
CA ASP A 75 20.80 -4.28 2.32
C ASP A 75 20.81 -3.56 0.95
N ALA A 76 19.75 -3.75 0.17
CA ALA A 76 19.65 -3.27 -1.20
C ALA A 76 18.71 -2.05 -1.29
N PRO A 77 19.10 -0.96 -1.97
CA PRO A 77 18.19 0.15 -2.22
C PRO A 77 17.09 -0.24 -3.21
N VAL A 78 15.92 0.40 -3.10
CA VAL A 78 14.81 0.24 -4.04
C VAL A 78 14.67 1.50 -4.86
N MET A 79 14.68 1.37 -6.18
CA MET A 79 14.54 2.48 -7.13
C MET A 79 13.34 2.26 -8.02
N TRP A 80 12.74 3.36 -8.48
CA TRP A 80 11.70 3.35 -9.50
C TRP A 80 11.95 4.47 -10.51
N GLU A 81 11.63 4.17 -11.76
CA GLU A 81 11.73 5.06 -12.89
C GLU A 81 10.35 5.27 -13.53
N SER A 82 10.18 6.38 -14.24
CA SER A 82 9.03 6.53 -15.13
C SER A 82 9.27 5.61 -16.31
N VAL A 83 8.29 4.75 -16.60
CA VAL A 83 8.17 4.09 -17.90
C VAL A 83 7.76 5.12 -18.95
#